data_AF-A0A2V8N4M4-F1
#
_entry.id   AF-A0A2V8N4M4-F1
#
_cell.length_a   1.000
_cell.length_b   1.000
_cell.length_c   1.000
_cell.angle_alpha   90.00
_cell.angle_beta   90.00
_cell.angle_gamma   90.00
#
_symmetry.space_group_name_H-M   'P 1'
#
loop_
_entity.id
_entity.type
_entity.pdbx_description
1 polymer ?
#
loop_
_entity_poly.entity_id
_entity_poly.type
_entity_poly.pdbx_seq_one_letter_code
_entity_poly.pdbx_strand_id
1 'polypeptide(L)'
;MFIEEITSVESLADLAPEWSGLHQRCPDVTPFQTPEWLLPFWQCFGRGELRLLTAYSNNILAAVIPFVREHGMLSFIGTGLTDYQDAVIAPQSVPEIREFLQRYLPEHGCELDCIRWNSPLRSLEGSWVQCNTSPILSLPSTFAEYEQSLSPHFRKSLDYAWNKLNTFNEVRVVSAHAETAQPFLDRLVRLHCERWSLKQMPGVLSTPEVLDFHRKAITGLVEAGRLLLLELRLGDDAIASLYILRDRCAAYYYIGGFSPELDRFSPG
;
A
#
# COMPACT_ATOMS: atom_id res chain seq x y z
N MET A 1 -10.07 -24.33 16.16
CA MET A 1 -9.58 -22.96 15.90
C MET A 1 -9.75 -22.17 17.17
N PHE A 2 -8.75 -21.37 17.53
CA PHE A 2 -8.77 -20.48 18.70
C PHE A 2 -8.72 -19.04 18.18
N ILE A 3 -9.53 -18.15 18.74
CA ILE A 3 -9.55 -16.73 18.38
C ILE A 3 -9.17 -15.92 19.61
N GLU A 4 -8.22 -15.02 19.44
CA GLU A 4 -7.71 -14.13 20.48
C GLU A 4 -7.83 -12.68 20.02
N GLU A 5 -8.19 -11.81 20.97
CA GLU A 5 -8.27 -10.39 20.74
C GLU A 5 -7.08 -9.68 21.39
N ILE A 6 -6.32 -8.95 20.57
CA ILE A 6 -5.18 -8.14 20.97
C ILE A 6 -5.64 -6.68 21.09
N THR A 7 -5.43 -6.11 22.28
CA THR A 7 -5.84 -4.74 22.63
C THR A 7 -4.67 -3.84 23.03
N SER A 8 -3.44 -4.36 23.08
CA SER A 8 -2.21 -3.63 23.42
C SER A 8 -1.29 -3.46 22.21
N VAL A 9 -0.53 -2.36 22.21
CA VAL A 9 0.39 -2.02 21.11
C VAL A 9 1.66 -2.87 21.16
N GLU A 10 2.08 -3.28 22.35
CA GLU A 10 3.24 -4.14 22.56
C GLU A 10 3.02 -5.50 21.88
N SER A 11 1.88 -6.14 22.15
CA SER A 11 1.51 -7.42 21.55
C SER A 11 1.31 -7.33 20.04
N LEU A 12 0.95 -6.16 19.53
CA LEU A 12 0.84 -5.91 18.09
C LEU A 12 2.21 -5.95 17.39
N ALA A 13 3.26 -5.41 18.03
CA ALA A 13 4.62 -5.48 17.50
C ALA A 13 5.20 -6.90 17.56
N ASP A 14 4.93 -7.63 18.65
CA ASP A 14 5.36 -9.02 18.82
C ASP A 14 4.72 -9.97 17.78
N LEU A 15 3.52 -9.63 17.28
CA LEU A 15 2.82 -10.38 16.24
C LEU A 15 3.46 -10.24 14.84
N ALA A 16 4.29 -9.20 14.61
CA ALA A 16 4.78 -8.85 13.28
C ALA A 16 5.44 -10.03 12.52
N PRO A 17 6.33 -10.85 13.14
CA PRO A 17 6.94 -11.98 12.43
C PRO A 17 5.93 -13.04 11.98
N GLU A 18 4.96 -13.38 12.85
CA GLU A 18 3.92 -14.37 12.52
C GLU A 18 2.93 -13.83 11.48
N TRP A 19 2.59 -12.54 11.56
CA TRP A 19 1.76 -11.86 10.58
C TRP A 19 2.42 -11.83 9.20
N SER A 20 3.69 -11.45 9.11
CA SER A 20 4.45 -11.51 7.85
C SER A 20 4.50 -12.94 7.30
N GLY A 21 4.65 -13.93 8.18
CA GLY A 21 4.58 -15.35 7.80
C GLY A 21 3.21 -15.76 7.25
N LEU A 22 2.10 -15.31 7.86
CA LEU A 22 0.74 -15.54 7.36
C LEU A 22 0.55 -14.88 6.00
N HIS A 23 0.95 -13.61 5.85
CA HIS A 23 0.85 -12.86 4.59
C HIS A 23 1.50 -13.60 3.43
N GLN A 24 2.69 -14.17 3.65
CA GLN A 24 3.40 -14.97 2.64
C GLN A 24 2.68 -16.26 2.21
N ARG A 25 1.74 -16.78 2.99
CA ARG A 25 0.95 -17.98 2.66
C ARG A 25 -0.40 -17.65 2.03
N CYS A 26 -0.83 -16.40 2.10
CA CYS A 26 -2.09 -15.93 1.54
C CYS A 26 -1.87 -15.42 0.11
N PRO A 27 -2.60 -15.95 -0.89
CA PRO A 27 -2.43 -15.51 -2.28
C PRO A 27 -3.11 -14.17 -2.58
N ASP A 28 -4.20 -13.84 -1.88
CA ASP A 28 -5.10 -12.72 -2.22
C ASP A 28 -4.91 -11.48 -1.34
N VAL A 29 -3.75 -11.34 -0.70
CA VAL A 29 -3.43 -10.23 0.21
C VAL A 29 -2.46 -9.25 -0.42
N THR A 30 -2.50 -8.02 0.06
CA THR A 30 -1.83 -6.86 -0.55
C THR A 30 -0.79 -6.31 0.42
N PRO A 31 0.15 -5.47 -0.04
CA PRO A 31 1.09 -4.80 0.86
C PRO A 31 0.42 -3.96 1.96
N PHE A 32 -0.82 -3.52 1.73
CA PHE A 32 -1.58 -2.71 2.67
C PHE A 32 -2.05 -3.46 3.93
N GLN A 33 -2.04 -4.80 3.94
CA GLN A 33 -2.34 -5.62 5.14
C GLN A 33 -1.08 -6.17 5.81
N THR A 34 0.09 -5.60 5.53
CA THR A 34 1.36 -6.04 6.14
C THR A 34 1.65 -5.28 7.44
N PRO A 35 2.40 -5.87 8.38
CA PRO A 35 2.82 -5.14 9.58
C PRO A 35 3.72 -3.94 9.22
N GLU A 36 4.53 -4.01 8.16
CA GLU A 36 5.36 -2.90 7.70
C GLU A 36 4.54 -1.68 7.24
N TRP A 37 3.25 -1.88 6.91
CA TRP A 37 2.30 -0.81 6.62
C TRP A 37 1.47 -0.42 7.84
N LEU A 38 0.83 -1.40 8.49
CA LEU A 38 -0.20 -1.11 9.51
C LEU A 38 0.36 -0.75 10.89
N LEU A 39 1.56 -1.22 11.26
CA LEU A 39 2.17 -0.82 12.53
C LEU A 39 2.60 0.65 12.53
N PRO A 40 3.34 1.15 11.52
CA PRO A 40 3.62 2.58 11.41
C PRO A 40 2.35 3.42 11.31
N PHE A 41 1.32 2.92 10.61
CA PHE A 41 0.03 3.61 10.53
C PHE A 41 -0.56 3.78 11.94
N TRP A 42 -0.69 2.69 12.70
CA TRP A 42 -1.22 2.73 14.06
C TRP A 42 -0.41 3.65 14.98
N GLN A 43 0.93 3.65 14.85
CA GLN A 43 1.80 4.52 15.65
C GLN A 43 1.61 6.02 15.36
N CYS A 44 1.16 6.40 14.16
CA CYS A 44 0.96 7.81 13.78
C CYS A 44 -0.50 8.26 13.89
N PHE A 45 -1.43 7.38 13.57
CA PHE A 45 -2.85 7.69 13.41
C PHE A 45 -3.77 6.94 14.37
N GLY A 46 -3.25 5.94 15.10
CA GLY A 46 -4.04 5.10 15.98
C GLY A 46 -4.79 5.92 17.03
N ARG A 47 -6.12 5.80 16.99
CA ARG A 47 -7.05 6.42 17.92
C ARG A 47 -8.08 5.37 18.34
N GLY A 48 -8.84 5.65 19.40
CA GLY A 48 -9.82 4.71 19.92
C GLY A 48 -9.19 3.46 20.56
N GLU A 49 -9.91 2.35 20.50
CA GLU A 49 -9.50 1.09 21.12
C GLU A 49 -8.96 0.13 20.04
N LEU A 50 -7.74 -0.36 20.21
CA LEU A 50 -7.22 -1.44 19.38
C LEU A 50 -8.05 -2.72 19.62
N ARG A 51 -8.57 -3.33 18.57
CA ARG A 51 -9.43 -4.53 18.62
C ARG A 51 -8.97 -5.57 17.60
N LEU A 52 -7.66 -5.80 17.51
CA LEU A 52 -7.12 -6.72 16.51
C LEU A 52 -7.50 -8.15 16.86
N LEU A 53 -8.15 -8.85 15.95
CA LEU A 53 -8.49 -10.26 16.12
C LEU A 53 -7.45 -11.13 15.43
N THR A 54 -6.95 -12.11 16.15
CA THR A 54 -6.11 -13.17 15.61
C THR A 54 -6.84 -14.50 15.72
N ALA A 55 -6.57 -15.41 14.78
CA ALA A 55 -7.04 -16.78 14.88
C ALA A 55 -5.90 -17.75 14.66
N TYR A 56 -5.86 -18.82 15.45
CA TYR A 56 -4.86 -19.87 15.38
C TYR A 56 -5.51 -21.22 15.06
N SER A 57 -4.86 -21.96 14.18
CA SER A 57 -5.18 -23.35 13.86
C SER A 57 -3.93 -24.20 14.06
N ASN A 58 -3.99 -25.18 14.96
CA ASN A 58 -2.83 -26.02 15.34
C ASN A 58 -1.58 -25.20 15.73
N ASN A 59 -1.77 -24.14 16.54
CA ASN A 59 -0.73 -23.19 16.97
C ASN A 59 -0.04 -22.43 15.82
N ILE A 60 -0.67 -22.36 14.65
CA ILE A 60 -0.20 -21.55 13.52
C ILE A 60 -1.20 -20.43 13.30
N LEU A 61 -0.72 -19.19 13.25
CA LEU A 61 -1.53 -18.02 12.92
C LEU A 61 -2.23 -18.22 11.57
N ALA A 62 -3.55 -18.18 11.59
CA ALA A 62 -4.45 -18.49 10.48
C ALA A 62 -5.24 -17.27 10.01
N ALA A 63 -5.47 -16.28 10.88
CA ALA A 63 -6.08 -15.02 10.48
C ALA A 63 -5.57 -13.84 11.31
N VAL A 64 -5.53 -12.66 10.69
CA VAL A 64 -5.38 -11.36 11.33
C VAL A 64 -6.47 -10.44 10.77
N ILE A 65 -7.31 -9.90 11.65
CA ILE A 65 -8.34 -8.91 11.31
C ILE A 65 -8.01 -7.63 12.10
N PRO A 66 -7.37 -6.64 11.45
CA PRO A 66 -6.79 -5.49 12.14
C PRO A 66 -7.86 -4.43 12.44
N PHE A 67 -8.81 -4.75 13.32
CA PHE A 67 -9.85 -3.80 13.71
C PHE A 67 -9.36 -2.79 14.74
N VAL A 68 -9.97 -1.62 14.68
CA VAL A 68 -9.98 -0.57 15.69
C VAL A 68 -11.44 -0.23 16.00
N ARG A 69 -11.74 0.16 17.24
CA ARG A 69 -13.05 0.72 17.62
C ARG A 69 -12.94 2.21 17.87
N GLU A 70 -13.70 2.98 17.09
CA GLU A 70 -13.85 4.42 17.26
C GLU A 70 -15.34 4.78 17.28
N HIS A 71 -15.75 5.65 18.20
CA HIS A 71 -17.14 6.08 18.35
C HIS A 71 -18.15 4.91 18.45
N GLY A 72 -17.72 3.78 19.01
CA GLY A 72 -18.54 2.57 19.19
C GLY A 72 -18.58 1.63 17.98
N MET A 73 -18.04 2.01 16.82
CA MET A 73 -18.05 1.21 15.58
C MET A 73 -16.67 0.60 15.33
N LEU A 74 -16.63 -0.63 14.81
CA LEU A 74 -15.40 -1.24 14.31
C LEU A 74 -15.07 -0.76 12.90
N SER A 75 -13.82 -0.44 12.64
CA SER A 75 -13.26 -0.21 11.31
C SER A 75 -11.86 -0.80 11.24
N PHE A 76 -11.20 -0.74 10.07
CA PHE A 76 -9.84 -1.23 9.93
C PHE A 76 -8.80 -0.18 10.33
N ILE A 77 -7.70 -0.66 10.92
CA ILE A 77 -6.44 0.09 10.93
C ILE A 77 -6.07 0.36 9.46
N GLY A 78 -5.81 1.63 9.13
CA GLY A 78 -5.51 2.06 7.76
C GLY A 78 -6.56 3.01 7.15
N THR A 79 -7.72 3.15 7.78
CA THR A 79 -8.86 3.93 7.24
C THR A 79 -8.44 5.36 6.91
N GLY A 80 -8.79 5.82 5.71
CA GLY A 80 -8.52 7.18 5.20
C GLY A 80 -7.26 7.35 4.35
N LEU A 81 -6.26 6.46 4.43
CA LEU A 81 -5.05 6.52 3.59
C LEU A 81 -4.73 5.22 2.84
N THR A 82 -5.40 4.12 3.18
CA THR A 82 -5.07 2.78 2.67
C THR A 82 -6.02 2.38 1.54
N ASP A 83 -5.47 2.05 0.36
CA ASP A 83 -6.28 1.77 -0.85
C ASP A 83 -7.02 0.44 -0.82
N TYR A 84 -6.41 -0.58 -0.20
CA TYR A 84 -7.03 -1.89 0.02
C TYR A 84 -6.92 -2.25 1.49
N GLN A 85 -8.03 -2.19 2.21
CA GLN A 85 -8.11 -2.68 3.60
C GLN A 85 -8.72 -4.08 3.59
N ASP A 86 -8.26 -4.98 4.44
CA ASP A 86 -8.92 -6.30 4.59
C ASP A 86 -8.35 -7.07 5.79
N ALA A 87 -8.98 -8.21 6.08
CA ALA A 87 -8.35 -9.26 6.86
C ALA A 87 -7.31 -10.04 6.04
N VAL A 88 -6.29 -10.56 6.72
CA VAL A 88 -5.38 -11.58 6.19
C VAL A 88 -5.87 -12.92 6.70
N ILE A 89 -6.41 -13.78 5.83
CA ILE A 89 -6.97 -15.08 6.22
C ILE A 89 -6.35 -16.18 5.38
N ALA A 90 -5.83 -17.22 6.04
CA ALA A 90 -5.34 -18.41 5.36
C ALA A 90 -6.50 -19.07 4.58
N PRO A 91 -6.32 -19.48 3.31
CA PRO A 91 -7.43 -19.97 2.48
C PRO A 91 -8.28 -21.07 3.13
N GLN A 92 -7.62 -22.00 3.83
CA GLN A 92 -8.28 -23.11 4.53
C GLN A 92 -9.08 -22.70 5.77
N SER A 93 -8.93 -21.45 6.24
CA SER A 93 -9.60 -20.92 7.43
C SER A 93 -10.67 -19.87 7.09
N VAL A 94 -10.85 -19.55 5.80
CA VAL A 94 -11.87 -18.59 5.36
C VAL A 94 -13.28 -18.97 5.83
N PRO A 95 -13.76 -20.23 5.70
CA PRO A 95 -15.11 -20.57 6.12
C PRO A 95 -15.37 -20.31 7.61
N GLU A 96 -14.47 -20.78 8.48
CA GLU A 96 -14.62 -20.66 9.94
C GLU A 96 -14.51 -19.21 10.41
N ILE A 97 -13.60 -18.42 9.84
CA ILE A 97 -13.44 -17.00 10.19
C ILE A 97 -14.66 -16.21 9.73
N ARG A 98 -15.19 -16.49 8.54
CA ARG A 98 -16.40 -15.84 8.04
C ARG A 98 -17.61 -16.15 8.92
N GLU A 99 -17.76 -17.41 9.35
CA GLU A 99 -18.84 -17.81 10.26
C GLU A 99 -18.74 -17.12 11.62
N PHE A 100 -17.53 -16.98 12.15
CA PHE A 100 -17.28 -16.22 13.37
C PHE A 100 -17.65 -14.74 13.20
N LEU A 101 -17.15 -14.08 12.15
CA LEU A 101 -17.41 -12.66 11.90
C LEU A 101 -18.89 -12.37 11.63
N GLN A 102 -19.61 -13.29 10.99
CA GLN A 102 -21.06 -13.18 10.79
C GLN A 102 -21.83 -13.04 12.11
N ARG A 103 -21.33 -13.66 13.18
CA ARG A 103 -21.92 -13.57 14.52
C ARG A 103 -21.38 -12.38 15.32
N TYR A 104 -20.10 -12.07 15.13
CA TYR A 104 -19.38 -11.02 15.86
C TYR A 104 -19.77 -9.59 15.42
N LEU A 105 -19.84 -9.33 14.10
CA LEU A 105 -20.04 -7.97 13.60
C LEU A 105 -21.41 -7.35 13.94
N PRO A 106 -22.55 -8.08 13.90
CA PRO A 106 -23.85 -7.51 14.27
C PRO A 106 -23.93 -6.98 15.70
N GLU A 107 -23.19 -7.56 16.64
CA GLU A 107 -23.16 -7.12 18.04
C GLU A 107 -22.28 -5.88 18.27
N HIS A 108 -21.44 -5.54 17.29
CA HIS A 108 -20.45 -4.47 17.43
C HIS A 108 -20.64 -3.31 16.45
N GLY A 109 -21.30 -3.54 15.32
CA GLY A 109 -21.35 -2.62 14.19
C GLY A 109 -19.98 -2.48 13.52
N CYS A 110 -19.95 -2.48 12.19
CA CYS A 110 -18.69 -2.41 11.47
C CYS A 110 -18.78 -1.62 10.16
N GLU A 111 -17.77 -0.80 9.90
CA GLU A 111 -17.55 -0.13 8.63
C GLU A 111 -16.29 -0.71 7.97
N LEU A 112 -16.51 -1.40 6.84
CA LEU A 112 -15.50 -2.07 6.04
C LEU A 112 -15.27 -1.25 4.76
N ASP A 113 -14.47 -0.19 4.87
CA ASP A 113 -14.13 0.67 3.74
C ASP A 113 -12.90 0.16 2.96
N CYS A 114 -12.85 0.46 1.67
CA CYS A 114 -11.77 0.11 0.75
C CYS A 114 -11.42 -1.38 0.72
N ILE A 115 -12.37 -2.29 0.97
CA ILE A 115 -12.08 -3.73 0.81
C ILE A 115 -12.04 -4.14 -0.65
N ARG A 116 -11.36 -5.24 -0.95
CA ARG A 116 -11.34 -5.78 -2.31
C ARG A 116 -12.70 -6.36 -2.71
N TRP A 117 -13.00 -6.31 -4.00
CA TRP A 117 -14.24 -6.85 -4.56
C TRP A 117 -14.41 -8.36 -4.34
N ASN A 118 -13.30 -9.09 -4.20
CA ASN A 118 -13.25 -10.53 -3.92
C ASN A 118 -12.97 -10.84 -2.44
N SER A 119 -13.04 -9.85 -1.55
CA SER A 119 -12.84 -10.06 -0.12
C SER A 119 -13.84 -11.06 0.45
N PRO A 120 -13.41 -11.99 1.33
CA PRO A 120 -14.32 -12.90 2.02
C PRO A 120 -15.30 -12.16 2.97
N LEU A 121 -15.05 -10.87 3.25
CA LEU A 121 -15.84 -10.05 4.18
C LEU A 121 -16.98 -9.26 3.51
N ARG A 122 -17.02 -9.19 2.17
CA ARG A 122 -17.90 -8.30 1.39
C ARG A 122 -19.42 -8.50 1.60
N SER A 123 -19.84 -9.58 2.24
CA SER A 123 -21.26 -9.91 2.41
C SER A 123 -21.61 -10.37 3.82
N LEU A 124 -20.90 -9.83 4.81
CA LEU A 124 -21.20 -10.07 6.21
C LEU A 124 -22.32 -9.14 6.69
N GLU A 125 -23.29 -9.68 7.43
CA GLU A 125 -24.33 -8.85 8.05
C GLU A 125 -23.74 -7.96 9.16
N GLY A 126 -24.39 -6.83 9.44
CA GLY A 126 -23.88 -5.86 10.42
C GLY A 126 -22.66 -5.06 9.94
N SER A 127 -22.29 -5.18 8.66
CA SER A 127 -21.20 -4.41 8.04
C SER A 127 -21.70 -3.45 6.96
N TRP A 128 -21.12 -2.25 6.92
CA TRP A 128 -21.24 -1.31 5.82
C TRP A 128 -20.00 -1.46 4.94
N VAL A 129 -20.18 -1.93 3.71
CA VAL A 129 -19.07 -2.30 2.83
C VAL A 129 -18.94 -1.31 1.69
N GLN A 130 -17.74 -0.75 1.52
CA GLN A 130 -17.35 -0.01 0.34
C GLN A 130 -16.16 -0.70 -0.32
N CYS A 131 -16.33 -1.07 -1.60
CA CYS A 131 -15.25 -1.69 -2.37
C CYS A 131 -14.53 -0.64 -3.22
N ASN A 132 -13.19 -0.70 -3.24
CA ASN A 132 -12.41 0.16 -4.11
C ASN A 132 -12.33 -0.45 -5.53
N THR A 133 -12.48 0.38 -6.56
CA THR A 133 -12.26 -0.02 -7.95
C THR A 133 -11.10 0.79 -8.52
N SER A 134 -10.09 0.09 -9.04
CA SER A 134 -8.89 0.70 -9.62
C SER A 134 -8.65 0.09 -11.01
N PRO A 135 -8.18 0.88 -11.98
CA PRO A 135 -7.77 0.34 -13.27
C PRO A 135 -6.69 -0.73 -13.10
N ILE A 136 -6.88 -1.89 -13.72
CA ILE A 136 -5.93 -3.00 -13.69
C ILE A 136 -5.35 -3.17 -15.08
N LEU A 137 -4.02 -3.16 -15.17
CA LEU A 137 -3.29 -3.53 -16.38
C LEU A 137 -2.73 -4.94 -16.19
N SER A 138 -3.29 -5.91 -16.91
CA SER A 138 -2.71 -7.25 -16.97
C SER A 138 -1.43 -7.23 -17.80
N LEU A 139 -0.30 -7.55 -17.17
CA LEU A 139 0.98 -7.62 -17.86
C LEU A 139 1.14 -8.98 -18.56
N PRO A 140 1.67 -9.00 -19.80
CA PRO A 140 2.07 -10.25 -20.44
C PRO A 140 3.30 -10.85 -19.76
N SER A 141 3.71 -12.06 -20.18
CA SER A 141 4.78 -12.81 -19.50
C SER A 141 6.17 -12.20 -19.73
N THR A 142 6.32 -11.36 -20.75
CA THR A 142 7.60 -10.72 -21.08
C THR A 142 7.46 -9.22 -21.34
N PHE A 143 8.54 -8.47 -21.07
CA PHE A 143 8.59 -7.05 -21.41
C PHE A 143 8.46 -6.81 -22.93
N ALA A 144 9.03 -7.68 -23.76
CA ALA A 144 8.94 -7.55 -25.22
C ALA A 144 7.49 -7.66 -25.74
N GLU A 145 6.69 -8.58 -25.18
CA GLU A 145 5.26 -8.67 -25.47
C GLU A 145 4.50 -7.42 -25.00
N TYR A 146 4.84 -6.91 -23.80
CA TYR A 146 4.24 -5.68 -23.29
C TYR A 146 4.56 -4.50 -24.20
N GLU A 147 5.82 -4.33 -24.59
CA GLU A 147 6.26 -3.26 -25.49
C GLU A 147 5.55 -3.34 -26.86
N GLN A 148 5.37 -4.54 -27.41
CA GLN A 148 4.65 -4.73 -28.67
C GLN A 148 3.16 -4.39 -28.58
N SER A 149 2.56 -4.53 -27.40
CA SER A 149 1.17 -4.11 -27.16
C SER A 149 0.99 -2.57 -27.19
N LEU A 150 2.07 -1.82 -27.01
CA LEU A 150 2.05 -0.35 -27.04
C LEU A 150 2.02 0.19 -28.47
N SER A 151 1.25 1.25 -28.67
CA SER A 151 1.16 1.91 -29.99
C SER A 151 2.55 2.38 -30.47
N PRO A 152 2.84 2.31 -31.78
CA PRO A 152 4.10 2.81 -32.33
C PRO A 152 4.34 4.30 -32.03
N HIS A 153 3.27 5.10 -31.95
CA HIS A 153 3.34 6.50 -31.58
C HIS A 153 3.82 6.68 -30.14
N PHE A 154 3.24 5.94 -29.19
CA PHE A 154 3.62 6.02 -27.78
C PHE A 154 5.10 5.64 -27.57
N ARG A 155 5.55 4.53 -28.18
CA ARG A 155 6.96 4.10 -28.12
C ARG A 155 7.91 5.18 -28.64
N LYS A 156 7.62 5.75 -29.81
CA LYS A 156 8.42 6.85 -30.38
C LYS A 156 8.43 8.09 -29.48
N SER A 157 7.31 8.39 -28.81
CA SER A 157 7.24 9.52 -27.87
C SER A 157 8.15 9.31 -26.66
N LEU A 158 8.19 8.09 -26.11
CA LEU A 158 9.11 7.74 -25.01
C LEU A 158 10.57 7.84 -25.45
N ASP A 159 10.92 7.27 -26.60
CA ASP A 159 12.28 7.36 -27.16
C ASP A 159 12.70 8.81 -27.38
N TYR A 160 11.81 9.64 -27.93
CA TYR A 160 12.06 11.05 -28.13
C TYR A 160 12.33 11.77 -26.81
N ALA A 161 11.47 11.58 -25.80
CA ALA A 161 11.63 12.20 -24.49
C ALA A 161 12.94 11.76 -23.81
N TRP A 162 13.23 10.45 -23.81
CA TRP A 162 14.46 9.88 -23.25
C TRP A 162 15.71 10.45 -23.93
N ASN A 163 15.76 10.41 -25.27
CA ASN A 163 16.90 10.93 -26.03
C ASN A 163 17.06 12.43 -25.85
N LYS A 164 15.95 13.18 -25.79
CA LYS A 164 16.01 14.63 -25.62
C LYS A 164 16.51 15.03 -24.24
N LEU A 165 16.05 14.35 -23.19
CA LEU A 165 16.56 14.53 -21.83
C LEU A 165 18.07 14.23 -21.76
N ASN A 166 18.53 13.16 -22.43
CA ASN A 166 19.95 12.82 -22.52
C ASN A 166 20.84 13.86 -23.22
N THR A 167 20.26 14.80 -23.98
CA THR A 167 21.03 15.95 -24.52
C THR A 167 21.35 17.02 -23.49
N PHE A 168 20.62 17.06 -22.37
CA PHE A 168 20.88 18.01 -21.28
C PHE A 168 21.84 17.42 -20.25
N ASN A 169 21.64 16.17 -19.85
CA ASN A 169 22.50 15.42 -18.92
C ASN A 169 22.17 13.92 -18.96
N GLU A 170 22.96 13.07 -18.30
CA GLU A 170 22.70 11.63 -18.19
C GLU A 170 21.30 11.34 -17.61
N VAL A 171 20.50 10.52 -18.29
CA VAL A 171 19.22 10.03 -17.77
C VAL A 171 19.36 8.61 -17.25
N ARG A 172 18.94 8.39 -15.99
CA ARG A 172 18.99 7.06 -15.35
C ARG A 172 17.76 6.80 -14.51
N VAL A 173 17.32 5.55 -14.47
CA VAL A 173 16.31 5.08 -13.51
C VAL A 173 17.03 4.41 -12.35
N VAL A 174 16.75 4.88 -11.14
CA VAL A 174 17.35 4.34 -9.91
C VAL A 174 16.26 3.89 -8.95
N SER A 175 16.54 2.86 -8.16
CA SER A 175 15.65 2.38 -7.09
C SER A 175 16.31 2.61 -5.74
N ALA A 176 15.50 2.96 -4.75
CA ALA A 176 15.97 2.99 -3.37
C ALA A 176 16.31 1.58 -2.87
N HIS A 177 17.24 1.53 -1.93
CA HIS A 177 17.44 0.43 -0.98
C HIS A 177 17.24 0.99 0.44
N ALA A 178 17.32 0.15 1.47
CA ALA A 178 16.93 0.51 2.84
C ALA A 178 17.62 1.80 3.35
N GLU A 179 18.91 1.93 3.11
CA GLU A 179 19.74 3.06 3.55
C GLU A 179 19.48 4.35 2.75
N THR A 180 18.92 4.24 1.55
CA THR A 180 18.62 5.38 0.67
C THR A 180 17.13 5.73 0.62
N ALA A 181 16.26 4.94 1.25
CA ALA A 181 14.81 5.13 1.21
C ALA A 181 14.36 6.53 1.70
N GLN A 182 14.94 7.03 2.79
CA GLN A 182 14.58 8.34 3.36
C GLN A 182 14.88 9.50 2.39
N PRO A 183 16.10 9.66 1.83
CA PRO A 183 16.35 10.68 0.81
C PRO A 183 15.46 10.58 -0.44
N PHE A 184 15.08 9.36 -0.86
CA PHE A 184 14.14 9.18 -1.97
C PHE A 184 12.74 9.68 -1.61
N LEU A 185 12.26 9.42 -0.38
CA LEU A 185 10.99 9.95 0.12
C LEU A 185 10.99 11.48 0.09
N ASP A 186 12.04 12.12 0.59
CA ASP A 186 12.13 13.58 0.64
C ASP A 186 12.02 14.20 -0.78
N ARG A 187 12.63 13.57 -1.78
CA ARG A 187 12.54 14.02 -3.18
C ARG A 187 11.17 13.74 -3.79
N LEU A 188 10.56 12.59 -3.48
CA LEU A 188 9.18 12.32 -3.87
C LEU A 188 8.22 13.38 -3.30
N VAL A 189 8.34 13.70 -2.01
CA VAL A 189 7.54 14.72 -1.33
C VAL A 189 7.69 16.06 -2.04
N ARG A 190 8.93 16.49 -2.31
CA ARG A 190 9.20 17.73 -3.05
C ARG A 190 8.47 17.74 -4.41
N LEU A 191 8.70 16.73 -5.24
CA LEU A 191 8.11 16.64 -6.59
C LEU A 191 6.58 16.54 -6.55
N HIS A 192 6.03 15.85 -5.55
CA HIS A 192 4.59 15.73 -5.35
C HIS A 192 3.99 17.09 -4.96
N CYS A 193 4.54 17.75 -3.93
CA CYS A 193 4.07 19.04 -3.46
C CYS A 193 4.16 20.13 -4.55
N GLU A 194 5.25 20.17 -5.32
CA GLU A 194 5.39 21.08 -6.48
C GLU A 194 4.22 20.90 -7.47
N ARG A 195 3.92 19.65 -7.85
CA ARG A 195 2.83 19.32 -8.79
C ARG A 195 1.44 19.67 -8.23
N TRP A 196 1.18 19.35 -6.98
CA TRP A 196 -0.13 19.57 -6.36
C TRP A 196 -0.39 21.05 -6.05
N SER A 197 0.66 21.82 -5.74
CA SER A 197 0.57 23.28 -5.56
C SER A 197 0.09 23.98 -6.83
N LEU A 198 0.53 23.54 -8.01
CA LEU A 198 0.02 24.06 -9.30
C LEU A 198 -1.47 23.81 -9.51
N LYS A 199 -2.00 22.74 -8.90
CA LYS A 199 -3.43 22.42 -8.90
C LYS A 199 -4.20 23.11 -7.76
N GLN A 200 -3.54 23.94 -6.95
CA GLN A 200 -4.10 24.57 -5.75
C GLN A 200 -4.71 23.56 -4.78
N MET A 201 -4.15 22.35 -4.75
CA MET A 201 -4.57 21.27 -3.88
C MET A 201 -3.40 20.87 -3.00
N PRO A 202 -3.63 20.45 -1.75
CA PRO A 202 -2.55 20.16 -0.82
C PRO A 202 -1.73 18.91 -1.26
N GLY A 203 -2.37 17.91 -1.87
CA GLY A 203 -1.76 16.61 -2.14
C GLY A 203 -1.73 15.74 -0.89
N VAL A 204 -1.54 14.43 -1.08
CA VAL A 204 -1.67 13.46 0.02
C VAL A 204 -0.52 13.55 1.03
N LEU A 205 0.67 13.95 0.57
CA LEU A 205 1.88 14.08 1.40
C LEU A 205 2.03 15.47 2.07
N SER A 206 0.95 16.22 2.20
CA SER A 206 1.00 17.62 2.64
C SER A 206 1.04 17.83 4.15
N THR A 207 0.56 16.86 4.93
CA THR A 207 0.47 17.00 6.39
C THR A 207 1.66 16.32 7.09
N PRO A 208 2.17 16.88 8.20
CA PRO A 208 3.26 16.28 8.96
C PRO A 208 2.97 14.84 9.39
N GLU A 209 1.72 14.54 9.76
CA GLU A 209 1.34 13.22 10.25
C GLU A 209 1.44 12.14 9.15
N VAL A 210 1.08 12.46 7.91
CA VAL A 210 1.23 11.57 6.76
C VAL A 210 2.69 11.37 6.39
N LEU A 211 3.50 12.43 6.48
CA LEU A 211 4.93 12.32 6.26
C LEU A 211 5.61 11.45 7.31
N ASP A 212 5.27 11.63 8.59
CA ASP A 212 5.81 10.82 9.68
C ASP A 212 5.44 9.35 9.55
N PHE A 213 4.22 9.05 9.12
CA PHE A 213 3.81 7.69 8.77
C PHE A 213 4.69 7.09 7.68
N HIS A 214 4.83 7.76 6.53
CA HIS A 214 5.66 7.25 5.45
C HIS A 214 7.13 7.11 5.85
N ARG A 215 7.68 8.06 6.61
CA ARG A 215 9.06 7.97 7.15
C ARG A 215 9.25 6.73 8.01
N LYS A 216 8.28 6.37 8.84
CA LYS A 216 8.35 5.15 9.67
C LYS A 216 8.16 3.87 8.86
N ALA A 217 7.31 3.89 7.83
CA ALA A 217 7.00 2.71 7.03
C ALA A 217 8.06 2.37 5.97
N ILE A 218 8.70 3.39 5.39
CA ILE A 218 9.40 3.23 4.11
C ILE A 218 10.58 2.26 4.16
N THR A 219 11.40 2.30 5.22
CA THR A 219 12.57 1.43 5.35
C THR A 219 12.13 -0.02 5.48
N GLY A 220 11.18 -0.33 6.37
CA GLY A 220 10.66 -1.68 6.54
C GLY A 220 10.00 -2.23 5.28
N LEU A 221 9.25 -1.40 4.55
CA LEU A 221 8.64 -1.80 3.28
C LEU A 221 9.68 -2.10 2.20
N VAL A 222 10.77 -1.33 2.10
CA VAL A 222 11.85 -1.58 1.14
C VAL A 222 12.62 -2.86 1.52
N GLU A 223 12.98 -3.04 2.79
CA GLU A 223 13.68 -4.23 3.30
C GLU A 223 12.87 -5.52 3.09
N ALA A 224 11.56 -5.45 3.33
CA ALA A 224 10.64 -6.57 3.08
C ALA A 224 10.36 -6.81 1.58
N GLY A 225 10.95 -5.99 0.69
CA GLY A 225 10.74 -6.07 -0.75
C GLY A 225 9.31 -5.70 -1.20
N ARG A 226 8.55 -5.00 -0.35
CA ARG A 226 7.14 -4.61 -0.57
C ARG A 226 6.98 -3.23 -1.17
N LEU A 227 8.05 -2.45 -1.25
CA LEU A 227 8.07 -1.14 -1.88
C LEU A 227 9.18 -1.05 -2.92
N LEU A 228 8.81 -0.61 -4.12
CA LEU A 228 9.70 -0.07 -5.13
C LEU A 228 9.57 1.45 -5.13
N LEU A 229 10.64 2.11 -4.73
CA LEU A 229 10.73 3.57 -4.78
C LEU A 229 11.68 3.93 -5.92
N LEU A 230 11.10 4.28 -7.06
CA LEU A 230 11.83 4.53 -8.29
C LEU A 230 11.98 6.03 -8.51
N GLU A 231 13.11 6.44 -9.07
CA GLU A 231 13.35 7.81 -9.52
C GLU A 231 13.89 7.82 -10.93
N LEU A 232 13.36 8.71 -11.77
CA LEU A 232 14.00 9.13 -13.00
C LEU A 232 14.93 10.30 -12.66
N ARG A 233 16.23 10.13 -12.93
CA ARG A 233 17.26 11.13 -12.68
C ARG A 233 17.75 11.75 -13.97
N LEU A 234 18.05 13.05 -13.91
CA LEU A 234 18.78 13.80 -14.92
C LEU A 234 20.04 14.35 -14.26
N GLY A 235 21.18 13.69 -14.48
CA GLY A 235 22.36 13.86 -13.63
C GLY A 235 22.04 13.47 -12.19
N ASP A 236 22.29 14.38 -11.25
CA ASP A 236 22.02 14.15 -9.83
C ASP A 236 20.61 14.57 -9.39
N ASP A 237 19.84 15.22 -10.27
CA ASP A 237 18.50 15.72 -9.96
C ASP A 237 17.43 14.66 -10.19
N ALA A 238 16.53 14.46 -9.22
CA ALA A 238 15.32 13.66 -9.42
C ALA A 238 14.27 14.49 -10.14
N ILE A 239 13.87 14.04 -11.34
CA ILE A 239 12.88 14.71 -12.17
C ILE A 239 11.52 14.01 -12.13
N ALA A 240 11.48 12.74 -11.73
CA ALA A 240 10.25 12.03 -11.36
C ALA A 240 10.54 10.98 -10.29
N SER A 241 9.53 10.65 -9.51
CA SER A 241 9.59 9.62 -8.48
C SER A 241 8.25 8.88 -8.34
N LEU A 242 8.33 7.56 -8.14
CA LEU A 242 7.21 6.66 -8.00
C LEU A 242 7.34 5.84 -6.71
N TYR A 243 6.31 5.89 -5.87
CA TYR A 243 6.09 5.04 -4.70
C TYR A 243 5.16 3.90 -5.13
N ILE A 244 5.74 2.72 -5.37
CA ILE A 244 5.02 1.56 -5.89
C ILE A 244 5.05 0.45 -4.84
N LEU A 245 3.89 0.19 -4.23
CA LEU A 245 3.75 -0.98 -3.37
C LEU A 245 3.66 -2.24 -4.24
N ARG A 246 4.25 -3.35 -3.83
CA ARG A 246 4.21 -4.61 -4.60
C ARG A 246 4.08 -5.84 -3.74
N ASP A 247 3.43 -6.84 -4.31
CA ASP A 247 3.45 -8.21 -3.80
C ASP A 247 3.99 -9.16 -4.89
N ARG A 248 3.71 -10.46 -4.75
CA ARG A 248 4.23 -11.49 -5.68
C ARG A 248 3.65 -11.38 -7.08
N CYS A 249 2.44 -10.87 -7.21
CA CYS A 249 1.65 -10.97 -8.44
C CYS A 249 1.26 -9.59 -9.00
N ALA A 250 1.41 -8.51 -8.22
CA ALA A 250 0.97 -7.19 -8.61
C ALA A 250 1.87 -6.06 -8.07
N ALA A 251 1.80 -4.93 -8.77
CA ALA A 251 2.37 -3.65 -8.38
C ALA A 251 1.25 -2.60 -8.34
N TYR A 252 1.26 -1.77 -7.31
CA TYR A 252 0.27 -0.75 -7.00
C TYR A 252 0.94 0.61 -7.08
N TYR A 253 0.63 1.37 -8.13
CA TYR A 253 0.97 2.79 -8.17
C TYR A 253 0.21 3.48 -7.03
N TYR A 254 0.95 3.95 -6.01
CA TYR A 254 0.35 4.53 -4.83
C TYR A 254 0.52 6.06 -4.84
N ILE A 255 1.77 6.54 -4.88
CA ILE A 255 2.07 7.98 -4.95
C ILE A 255 3.11 8.23 -6.03
N GLY A 256 2.93 9.30 -6.80
CA GLY A 256 3.90 9.78 -7.75
C GLY A 256 4.09 11.28 -7.68
N GLY A 257 5.26 11.73 -8.13
CA GLY A 257 5.60 13.14 -8.26
C GLY A 257 6.56 13.32 -9.42
N PHE A 258 6.45 14.45 -10.13
CA PHE A 258 7.38 14.79 -11.19
C PHE A 258 7.54 16.30 -11.32
N SER A 259 8.68 16.71 -11.89
CA SER A 259 9.04 18.11 -12.07
C SER A 259 8.10 18.78 -13.07
N PRO A 260 7.34 19.81 -12.66
CA PRO A 260 6.48 20.54 -13.58
C PRO A 260 7.24 21.28 -14.67
N GLU A 261 8.50 21.68 -14.41
CA GLU A 261 9.34 22.36 -15.40
C GLU A 261 9.69 21.47 -16.60
N LEU A 262 9.70 20.14 -16.38
CA LEU A 262 10.03 19.14 -17.38
C LEU A 262 8.79 18.40 -17.91
N ASP A 263 7.57 18.86 -17.58
CA ASP A 263 6.29 18.24 -17.97
C ASP A 263 6.17 18.00 -19.49
N ARG A 264 6.78 18.86 -20.30
CA ARG A 264 6.86 18.72 -21.77
C ARG A 264 7.54 17.42 -22.24
N PHE A 265 8.27 16.73 -21.36
CA PHE A 265 8.93 15.44 -21.63
C PHE A 265 8.19 14.26 -21.00
N SER A 266 7.03 14.49 -20.37
CA SER A 266 6.22 13.47 -19.70
C SER A 266 7.03 12.53 -18.78
N PRO A 267 7.77 13.07 -17.79
CA PRO A 267 8.68 12.29 -16.96
C PRO A 267 7.99 11.32 -15.98
N GLY A 268 6.66 11.35 -15.84
CA GLY A 268 5.90 10.47 -14.94
C GLY A 268 4.48 10.21 -15.39
#